data_AF-A0AAU8MRN9-F1
#
_entry.id   AF-A0AAU8MRN9-F1
#
_cell.length_a   1.000
_cell.length_b   1.000
_cell.length_c   1.000
_cell.angle_alpha   90.00
_cell.angle_beta   90.00
_cell.angle_gamma   90.00
#
_symmetry.space_group_name_H-M   'P 1'
#
loop_
_entity.id
_entity.type
_entity.pdbx_description
1 polymer ?
#
loop_
_entity_poly.entity_id
_entity_poly.type
_entity_poly.pdbx_seq_one_letter_code
_entity_poly.pdbx_strand_id
1 'polypeptide(L)'
;MSRPVPSALAALLTAALAACSPAPAPQTAAPSAPAATSETAPPAAEPKPTAPAAEAAPASAEAPIAPPGSIQHALAAGEYLLPFTIDPKHENVRDPRVLQWSEHPCGATPYARVRAMPLGDGLLLADDVIEFGDGGKELRRWSKPFEADVIAVDGDRLRLRVLDGNGVEQVLWADPAGALAVAQDAAAAEPRSLDCPTLKAFADSDYLQCYEYVDAGGAKRRLAYEGVCT
;
A
#
# COMPACT_ATOMS: atom_id res chain seq x y z
N MET A 1 8.54 -30.09 -50.47
CA MET A 1 8.74 -28.87 -51.29
C MET A 1 9.27 -27.79 -50.35
N SER A 2 10.59 -27.68 -50.30
CA SER A 2 11.33 -26.80 -49.39
C SER A 2 11.71 -25.51 -50.10
N ARG A 3 11.55 -24.36 -49.45
CA ARG A 3 12.16 -23.09 -49.88
C ARG A 3 13.01 -22.54 -48.73
N PRO A 4 14.32 -22.32 -48.93
CA PRO A 4 15.15 -21.56 -48.01
C PRO A 4 15.06 -20.06 -48.35
N VAL A 5 15.16 -19.20 -47.34
CA VAL A 5 15.36 -17.75 -47.48
C VAL A 5 16.69 -17.40 -46.78
N PRO A 6 17.54 -16.57 -47.39
CA PRO A 6 18.94 -16.41 -46.97
C PRO A 6 19.15 -15.34 -45.89
N SER A 7 20.24 -15.55 -45.16
CA SER A 7 20.94 -14.59 -44.31
C SER A 7 21.58 -13.43 -45.08
N ALA A 8 21.62 -12.25 -44.45
CA ALA A 8 22.64 -11.21 -44.63
C ALA A 8 22.91 -10.61 -43.22
N LEU A 9 24.11 -10.73 -42.65
CA LEU A 9 25.25 -9.77 -42.77
C LEU A 9 24.81 -8.32 -42.47
N ALA A 10 25.46 -7.50 -41.65
CA ALA A 10 26.63 -7.60 -40.77
C ALA A 10 26.80 -6.23 -40.06
N ALA A 11 27.80 -6.15 -39.16
CA ALA A 11 28.59 -4.97 -38.79
C ALA A 11 28.02 -4.00 -37.74
N LEU A 12 28.80 -3.30 -36.90
CA LEU A 12 30.23 -3.27 -36.49
C LEU A 12 30.29 -2.20 -35.36
N LEU A 13 31.17 -2.39 -34.36
CA LEU A 13 31.79 -1.36 -33.47
C LEU A 13 30.84 -0.52 -32.57
N THR A 14 31.16 -0.18 -31.32
CA THR A 14 32.42 0.45 -30.86
C THR A 14 32.52 0.35 -29.34
N ALA A 15 33.73 0.09 -28.84
CA ALA A 15 34.08 0.16 -27.43
C ALA A 15 34.20 1.61 -26.94
N ALA A 16 33.85 1.87 -25.68
CA ALA A 16 34.31 3.03 -24.93
C ALA A 16 34.61 2.63 -23.48
N LEU A 17 35.91 2.60 -23.16
CA LEU A 17 36.49 2.60 -21.82
C LEU A 17 36.28 3.98 -21.18
N ALA A 18 35.85 4.02 -19.93
CA ALA A 18 35.97 5.22 -19.09
C ALA A 18 36.23 4.86 -17.62
N ALA A 19 37.52 4.98 -17.27
CA ALA A 19 38.15 5.43 -16.04
C ALA A 19 37.50 5.17 -14.66
N CYS A 20 38.27 4.46 -13.83
CA CYS A 20 38.24 4.48 -12.37
C CYS A 20 38.42 5.89 -11.80
N SER A 21 37.64 6.21 -10.76
CA SER A 21 38.03 7.17 -9.73
C SER A 21 37.76 6.55 -8.35
N PRO A 22 38.77 6.44 -7.46
CA PRO A 22 38.56 6.02 -6.08
C PRO A 22 37.95 7.18 -5.26
N ALA A 23 36.86 6.88 -4.55
CA ALA A 23 36.22 7.82 -3.64
C ALA A 23 37.05 8.00 -2.34
N PRO A 24 37.11 9.22 -1.78
CA PRO A 24 37.80 9.49 -0.52
C PRO A 24 37.00 8.98 0.70
N ALA A 25 37.74 8.53 1.72
CA ALA A 25 37.21 8.00 2.98
C ALA A 25 36.44 9.06 3.80
N PRO A 26 35.37 8.69 4.51
CA PRO A 26 34.71 9.58 5.46
C PRO A 26 35.52 9.72 6.75
N GLN A 27 35.76 10.97 7.16
CA GLN A 27 36.40 11.33 8.41
C GLN A 27 35.42 11.17 9.58
N THR A 28 35.87 10.43 10.58
CA THR A 28 35.26 10.29 11.90
C THR A 28 35.35 11.63 12.66
N ALA A 29 34.22 12.19 13.05
CA ALA A 29 34.17 13.26 14.05
C ALA A 29 33.23 12.83 15.20
N ALA A 30 33.82 12.76 16.39
CA ALA A 30 33.22 12.34 17.65
C ALA A 30 32.44 13.51 18.32
N PRO A 31 31.70 13.27 19.41
CA PRO A 31 30.54 14.04 19.83
C PRO A 31 30.90 15.25 20.71
N SER A 32 30.02 16.25 20.72
CA SER A 32 30.04 17.35 21.68
C SER A 32 28.70 17.43 22.42
N ALA A 33 28.71 17.07 23.70
CA ALA A 33 27.83 17.61 24.74
C ALA A 33 28.66 18.65 25.51
N PRO A 34 28.11 19.78 25.97
CA PRO A 34 27.34 19.85 27.23
C PRO A 34 26.21 20.92 27.12
N ALA A 35 25.44 21.39 28.11
CA ALA A 35 25.41 21.32 29.56
C ALA A 35 23.97 21.59 30.02
N ALA A 36 23.65 21.19 31.25
CA ALA A 36 22.43 21.50 31.96
C ALA A 36 22.33 22.99 32.34
N THR A 37 21.11 23.54 32.33
CA THR A 37 20.73 24.67 33.17
C THR A 37 19.36 24.40 33.80
N SER A 38 19.37 24.36 35.13
CA SER A 38 18.20 24.37 36.00
C SER A 38 17.58 25.77 36.01
N GLU A 39 16.25 25.88 35.90
CA GLU A 39 15.54 27.09 36.28
C GLU A 39 14.15 26.77 36.88
N THR A 40 14.11 26.83 38.21
CA THR A 40 13.13 27.56 39.04
C THR A 40 11.61 27.46 38.72
N ALA A 41 10.89 26.67 39.52
CA ALA A 41 9.49 26.94 39.94
C ALA A 41 9.47 28.06 41.02
N PRO A 42 8.36 28.71 41.46
CA PRO A 42 6.90 28.38 41.39
C PRO A 42 6.05 29.68 41.07
N PRO A 43 4.73 29.89 41.38
CA PRO A 43 3.77 29.14 42.20
C PRO A 43 2.36 28.92 41.63
N ALA A 44 1.62 28.14 42.45
CA ALA A 44 0.25 27.67 42.29
C ALA A 44 -0.79 28.77 42.04
N ALA A 45 -1.71 28.50 41.12
CA ALA A 45 -2.98 29.20 40.95
C ALA A 45 -4.13 28.23 41.24
N GLU A 46 -5.10 28.72 42.01
CA GLU A 46 -6.27 28.02 42.54
C GLU A 46 -7.22 27.50 41.43
N PRO A 47 -7.94 26.39 41.68
CA PRO A 47 -8.94 25.88 40.75
C PRO A 47 -10.26 26.64 40.87
N LYS A 48 -10.75 27.15 39.74
CA LYS A 48 -12.07 27.79 39.62
C LYS A 48 -13.17 26.70 39.43
N PRO A 49 -14.37 26.83 40.03
CA PRO A 49 -15.41 25.81 39.94
C PRO A 49 -16.06 25.80 38.55
N THR A 50 -16.24 24.61 37.97
CA THR A 50 -16.95 24.42 36.69
C THR A 50 -18.27 23.68 36.94
N ALA A 51 -19.37 24.30 36.53
CA ALA A 51 -20.66 23.69 36.18
C ALA A 51 -21.36 24.70 35.24
N PRO A 52 -22.12 24.28 34.21
CA PRO A 52 -23.12 23.22 34.31
C PRO A 52 -23.06 22.15 33.22
N ALA A 53 -23.81 21.08 33.50
CA ALA A 53 -24.07 19.91 32.68
C ALA A 53 -24.50 20.26 31.26
N ALA A 54 -23.77 19.70 30.28
CA ALA A 54 -24.23 19.55 28.91
C ALA A 54 -24.81 18.14 28.76
N GLU A 55 -26.10 18.12 28.46
CA GLU A 55 -26.83 17.20 27.58
C GLU A 55 -26.11 15.90 27.18
N ALA A 56 -26.65 14.78 27.64
CA ALA A 56 -26.32 13.45 27.16
C ALA A 56 -26.59 13.37 25.65
N ALA A 57 -25.52 13.25 24.87
CA ALA A 57 -25.62 12.82 23.48
C ALA A 57 -26.29 11.42 23.43
N PRO A 58 -27.16 11.15 22.44
CA PRO A 58 -27.71 9.82 22.28
C PRO A 58 -26.56 8.85 21.99
N ALA A 59 -26.51 7.77 22.75
CA ALA A 59 -25.60 6.65 22.52
C ALA A 59 -25.70 6.24 21.04
N SER A 60 -24.60 6.46 20.29
CA SER A 60 -24.40 5.83 18.99
C SER A 60 -24.67 4.35 19.17
N ALA A 61 -25.62 3.83 18.41
CA ALA A 61 -25.91 2.41 18.38
C ALA A 61 -24.64 1.70 17.89
N GLU A 62 -23.87 1.17 18.82
CA GLU A 62 -22.70 0.33 18.59
C GLU A 62 -23.14 -0.81 17.67
N ALA A 63 -22.68 -0.78 16.42
CA ALA A 63 -22.89 -1.90 15.52
C ALA A 63 -22.32 -3.16 16.20
N PRO A 64 -23.02 -4.30 16.22
CA PRO A 64 -22.53 -5.48 16.91
C PRO A 64 -21.19 -5.91 16.32
N ILE A 65 -20.13 -5.73 17.10
CA ILE A 65 -18.77 -6.19 16.82
C ILE A 65 -18.81 -7.71 16.89
N ALA A 66 -18.77 -8.38 15.73
CA ALA A 66 -18.62 -9.82 15.69
C ALA A 66 -17.24 -10.19 16.25
N PRO A 67 -17.12 -11.20 17.13
CA PRO A 67 -15.82 -11.67 17.57
C PRO A 67 -14.97 -12.14 16.36
N PRO A 68 -13.64 -11.98 16.40
CA PRO A 68 -12.77 -12.48 15.35
C PRO A 68 -12.93 -14.00 15.25
N GLY A 69 -13.54 -14.48 14.16
CA GLY A 69 -13.74 -15.90 13.94
C GLY A 69 -15.02 -16.25 13.17
N SER A 70 -14.80 -16.73 11.94
CA SER A 70 -15.73 -17.39 11.03
C SER A 70 -16.86 -16.52 10.46
N ILE A 71 -16.56 -15.87 9.34
CA ILE A 71 -17.58 -15.47 8.38
C ILE A 71 -18.25 -16.73 7.87
N GLN A 72 -19.54 -16.84 8.16
CA GLN A 72 -20.39 -17.96 7.72
C GLN A 72 -20.96 -17.74 6.31
N HIS A 73 -20.59 -16.63 5.64
CA HIS A 73 -21.07 -16.33 4.31
C HIS A 73 -20.22 -17.04 3.25
N ALA A 74 -20.83 -18.02 2.59
CA ALA A 74 -20.27 -18.57 1.37
C ALA A 74 -20.20 -17.47 0.29
N LEU A 75 -18.99 -17.20 -0.20
CA LEU A 75 -18.77 -16.33 -1.36
C LEU A 75 -19.15 -17.08 -2.63
N ALA A 76 -19.79 -16.40 -3.58
CA ALA A 76 -20.01 -17.00 -4.90
C ALA A 76 -18.70 -17.07 -5.69
N ALA A 77 -18.69 -17.85 -6.77
CA ALA A 77 -17.55 -17.88 -7.68
C ALA A 77 -17.22 -16.47 -8.20
N GLY A 78 -15.94 -16.10 -8.11
CA GLY A 78 -15.44 -14.77 -8.48
C GLY A 78 -15.79 -13.66 -7.50
N GLU A 79 -16.26 -13.99 -6.30
CA GLU A 79 -16.33 -13.05 -5.18
C GLU A 79 -15.18 -13.26 -4.21
N TYR A 80 -14.67 -12.15 -3.71
CA TYR A 80 -13.58 -12.07 -2.76
C TYR A 80 -14.07 -11.29 -1.56
N LEU A 81 -13.57 -11.64 -0.39
CA LEU A 81 -13.76 -10.88 0.82
C LEU A 81 -12.43 -10.22 1.18
N LEU A 82 -12.36 -8.91 0.98
CA LEU A 82 -11.12 -8.16 1.07
C LEU A 82 -11.24 -6.99 2.05
N PRO A 83 -10.18 -6.65 2.77
CA PRO A 83 -10.13 -5.47 3.64
C PRO A 83 -10.02 -4.18 2.81
N PHE A 84 -10.68 -3.13 3.26
CA PHE A 84 -10.62 -1.79 2.67
C PHE A 84 -10.56 -0.73 3.76
N THR A 85 -10.08 0.46 3.41
CA THR A 85 -10.24 1.65 4.26
C THR A 85 -11.65 2.19 4.06
N ILE A 86 -12.22 2.82 5.10
CA ILE A 86 -13.48 3.56 4.99
C ILE A 86 -13.23 5.06 5.21
N ASP A 87 -13.89 5.91 4.43
CA ASP A 87 -13.89 7.34 4.73
C ASP A 87 -14.54 7.55 6.13
N PRO A 88 -13.86 8.22 7.08
CA PRO A 88 -14.41 8.47 8.41
C PRO A 88 -15.80 9.13 8.39
N LYS A 89 -16.12 9.93 7.38
CA LYS A 89 -17.46 10.54 7.21
C LYS A 89 -18.57 9.51 6.98
N HIS A 90 -18.20 8.30 6.59
CA HIS A 90 -19.10 7.22 6.27
C HIS A 90 -18.95 6.01 7.20
N GLU A 91 -18.23 6.11 8.31
CA GLU A 91 -18.05 5.03 9.30
C GLU A 91 -19.38 4.44 9.81
N ASN A 92 -20.43 5.28 9.86
CA ASN A 92 -21.77 4.91 10.33
C ASN A 92 -22.70 4.45 9.19
N VAL A 93 -22.24 4.46 7.94
CA VAL A 93 -23.03 4.03 6.79
C VAL A 93 -22.98 2.52 6.68
N ARG A 94 -24.15 1.89 6.73
CA ARG A 94 -24.27 0.44 6.56
C ARG A 94 -24.29 0.07 5.08
N ASP A 95 -23.18 -0.48 4.59
CA ASP A 95 -23.09 -1.03 3.22
C ASP A 95 -23.29 -2.56 3.22
N PRO A 96 -24.22 -3.10 2.41
CA PRO A 96 -24.49 -4.54 2.33
C PRO A 96 -23.33 -5.39 1.77
N ARG A 97 -22.31 -4.76 1.20
CA ARG A 97 -21.05 -5.42 0.79
C ARG A 97 -20.18 -5.74 2.00
N VAL A 98 -20.23 -4.92 3.05
CA VAL A 98 -19.44 -5.14 4.27
C VAL A 98 -20.06 -6.30 5.06
N LEU A 99 -19.32 -7.40 5.17
CA LEU A 99 -19.78 -8.61 5.84
C LEU A 99 -19.18 -8.76 7.25
N GLN A 100 -18.07 -8.08 7.52
CA GLN A 100 -17.40 -8.08 8.81
C GLN A 100 -16.66 -6.76 9.02
N TRP A 101 -16.48 -6.41 10.28
CA TRP A 101 -15.53 -5.41 10.75
C TRP A 101 -14.46 -6.09 11.58
N SER A 102 -13.21 -5.65 11.43
CA SER A 102 -12.11 -6.03 12.33
C SER A 102 -11.52 -4.78 12.93
N GLU A 103 -11.07 -4.87 14.17
CA GLU A 103 -10.19 -3.87 14.74
C GLU A 103 -8.79 -4.03 14.15
N HIS A 104 -8.20 -2.90 13.77
CA HIS A 104 -6.83 -2.82 13.28
C HIS A 104 -6.12 -1.67 14.00
N PRO A 105 -4.79 -1.68 14.19
CA PRO A 105 -4.06 -0.53 14.74
C PRO A 105 -4.32 0.81 14.04
N CYS A 106 -4.77 0.78 12.78
CA CYS A 106 -5.14 1.96 12.00
C CYS A 106 -6.62 2.37 12.15
N GLY A 107 -7.42 1.61 12.90
CA GLY A 107 -8.86 1.81 13.07
C GLY A 107 -9.71 0.62 12.57
N ALA A 108 -11.02 0.79 12.63
CA ALA A 108 -11.96 -0.22 12.21
C ALA A 108 -11.85 -0.48 10.70
N THR A 109 -11.57 -1.72 10.32
CA THR A 109 -11.34 -2.15 8.94
C THR A 109 -12.53 -3.00 8.46
N PRO A 110 -13.32 -2.54 7.48
CA PRO A 110 -14.35 -3.35 6.86
C PRO A 110 -13.76 -4.41 5.94
N TYR A 111 -14.25 -5.64 6.08
CA TYR A 111 -14.08 -6.70 5.10
C TYR A 111 -15.31 -6.77 4.20
N ALA A 112 -15.12 -6.41 2.95
CA ALA A 112 -16.19 -6.28 1.98
C ALA A 112 -16.14 -7.38 0.92
N ARG A 113 -17.32 -7.87 0.56
CA ARG A 113 -17.53 -8.76 -0.57
C ARG A 113 -17.49 -7.97 -1.87
N VAL A 114 -16.54 -8.31 -2.73
CA VAL A 114 -16.28 -7.65 -4.01
C VAL A 114 -16.05 -8.67 -5.13
N ARG A 115 -16.30 -8.28 -6.37
CA ARG A 115 -15.93 -9.07 -7.57
C ARG A 115 -14.75 -8.46 -8.33
N ALA A 116 -14.50 -7.18 -8.09
CA ALA A 116 -13.46 -6.35 -8.68
C ALA A 116 -13.09 -5.27 -7.65
N MET A 117 -11.93 -4.66 -7.79
CA MET A 117 -11.51 -3.52 -6.97
C MET A 117 -12.54 -2.38 -7.11
N PRO A 118 -13.00 -1.78 -5.99
CA PRO A 118 -14.02 -0.73 -6.01
C PRO A 118 -13.41 0.62 -6.43
N LEU A 119 -13.01 0.74 -7.71
CA LEU A 119 -12.38 1.96 -8.24
C LEU A 119 -13.33 3.16 -8.15
N GLY A 120 -12.88 4.24 -7.51
CA GLY A 120 -13.67 5.48 -7.37
C GLY A 120 -14.89 5.36 -6.45
N ASP A 121 -14.94 4.30 -5.64
CA ASP A 121 -15.96 4.15 -4.61
C ASP A 121 -15.74 5.17 -3.49
N GLY A 122 -16.81 5.85 -3.07
CA GLY A 122 -16.74 6.88 -2.01
C GLY A 122 -16.79 6.31 -0.59
N LEU A 123 -17.00 5.01 -0.45
CA LEU A 123 -17.11 4.31 0.82
C LEU A 123 -15.95 3.34 1.03
N LEU A 124 -15.80 2.36 0.14
CA LEU A 124 -14.76 1.33 0.23
C LEU A 124 -13.53 1.81 -0.53
N LEU A 125 -12.57 2.37 0.20
CA LEU A 125 -11.36 2.95 -0.37
C LEU A 125 -10.31 1.86 -0.54
N ALA A 126 -9.88 1.66 -1.78
CA ALA A 126 -8.73 0.84 -2.11
C ALA A 126 -7.47 1.72 -2.15
N ASP A 127 -6.35 1.19 -1.68
CA ASP A 127 -5.08 1.92 -1.69
C ASP A 127 -4.54 2.01 -3.11
N ASP A 128 -3.84 3.09 -3.41
CA ASP A 128 -3.22 3.29 -4.70
C ASP A 128 -1.84 2.62 -4.79
N VAL A 129 -1.57 2.02 -5.96
CA VAL A 129 -0.22 1.60 -6.36
C VAL A 129 0.09 2.27 -7.69
N ILE A 130 1.16 3.05 -7.75
CA ILE A 130 1.57 3.71 -9.00
C ILE A 130 2.88 3.14 -9.51
N GLU A 131 2.96 2.90 -10.81
CA GLU A 131 4.23 2.77 -11.50
C GLU A 131 4.71 4.15 -11.92
N PHE A 132 5.99 4.41 -11.70
CA PHE A 132 6.59 5.68 -12.06
C PHE A 132 7.89 5.51 -12.85
N GLY A 133 8.10 6.46 -13.76
CA GLY A 133 9.31 6.57 -14.57
C GLY A 133 10.32 7.53 -13.98
N ASP A 134 11.23 8.00 -14.83
CA ASP A 134 12.22 8.99 -14.43
C ASP A 134 11.57 10.31 -14.02
N GLY A 135 12.12 10.95 -12.99
CA GLY A 135 11.60 12.20 -12.44
C GLY A 135 10.23 12.10 -11.76
N GLY A 136 9.78 10.88 -11.39
CA GLY A 136 8.52 10.68 -10.68
C GLY A 136 7.27 10.77 -11.55
N LYS A 137 7.42 10.69 -12.88
CA LYS A 137 6.28 10.66 -13.80
C LYS A 137 5.47 9.38 -13.61
N GLU A 138 4.20 9.50 -13.24
CA GLU A 138 3.26 8.37 -13.23
C GLU A 138 3.11 7.79 -14.64
N LEU A 139 3.31 6.48 -14.75
CA LEU A 139 3.17 5.71 -15.99
C LEU A 139 1.89 4.89 -15.97
N ARG A 140 1.53 4.36 -14.80
CA ARG A 140 0.35 3.51 -14.60
C ARG A 140 -0.08 3.56 -13.14
N ARG A 141 -1.34 3.21 -12.90
CA ARG A 141 -1.95 3.09 -11.59
C ARG A 141 -2.73 1.79 -11.49
N TRP A 142 -2.67 1.17 -10.33
CA TRP A 142 -3.54 0.10 -9.88
C TRP A 142 -4.14 0.50 -8.54
N SER A 143 -5.09 -0.29 -8.08
CA SER A 143 -5.57 -0.23 -6.70
C SER A 143 -5.40 -1.59 -6.04
N LYS A 144 -5.16 -1.59 -4.73
CA LYS A 144 -4.99 -2.79 -3.91
C LYS A 144 -5.92 -2.73 -2.69
N PRO A 145 -6.31 -3.88 -2.12
CA PRO A 145 -6.98 -3.89 -0.82
C PRO A 145 -6.08 -3.28 0.26
N PHE A 146 -6.70 -2.84 1.34
CA PHE A 146 -5.99 -2.39 2.53
C PHE A 146 -5.03 -3.50 3.00
N GLU A 147 -3.80 -3.14 3.36
CA GLU A 147 -2.73 -4.06 3.79
C GLU A 147 -2.30 -5.15 2.81
N ALA A 148 -2.81 -5.17 1.59
CA ALA A 148 -2.31 -6.12 0.61
C ALA A 148 -0.84 -5.80 0.28
N ASP A 149 0.00 -6.84 0.27
CA ASP A 149 1.37 -6.76 -0.20
C ASP A 149 1.39 -6.90 -1.72
N VAL A 150 2.14 -6.02 -2.41
CA VAL A 150 2.51 -6.26 -3.80
C VAL A 150 3.68 -7.24 -3.82
N ILE A 151 3.46 -8.45 -4.33
CA ILE A 151 4.49 -9.50 -4.32
C ILE A 151 5.12 -9.74 -5.70
N ALA A 152 4.49 -9.30 -6.79
CA ALA A 152 5.06 -9.37 -8.13
C ALA A 152 4.37 -8.43 -9.12
N VAL A 153 5.05 -8.17 -10.24
CA VAL A 153 4.50 -7.50 -11.42
C VAL A 153 4.63 -8.42 -12.62
N ASP A 154 3.56 -8.60 -13.39
CA ASP A 154 3.54 -9.39 -14.62
C ASP A 154 2.78 -8.64 -15.71
N GLY A 155 3.54 -8.00 -16.61
CA GLY A 155 2.99 -7.19 -17.70
C GLY A 155 2.23 -5.96 -17.20
N ASP A 156 0.92 -6.06 -17.17
CA ASP A 156 -0.01 -5.05 -16.67
C ASP A 156 -0.72 -5.43 -15.37
N ARG A 157 -0.41 -6.58 -14.77
CA ARG A 157 -1.05 -7.04 -13.54
C ARG A 157 -0.09 -6.98 -12.36
N LEU A 158 -0.65 -6.69 -11.19
CA LEU A 158 -0.01 -6.90 -9.91
C LEU A 158 -0.45 -8.22 -9.33
N ARG A 159 0.50 -8.94 -8.74
CA ARG A 159 0.17 -10.05 -7.84
C ARG A 159 0.17 -9.53 -6.42
N LEU A 160 -0.94 -9.72 -5.74
CA LEU A 160 -1.20 -9.24 -4.40
C LEU A 160 -1.30 -10.42 -3.44
N ARG A 161 -0.72 -10.29 -2.27
CA ARG A 161 -0.94 -11.19 -1.13
C ARG A 161 -1.75 -10.44 -0.08
N VAL A 162 -2.84 -11.02 0.39
CA VAL A 162 -3.79 -10.35 1.29
C VAL A 162 -4.44 -11.38 2.21
N LEU A 163 -4.73 -11.00 3.45
CA LEU A 163 -5.53 -11.82 4.35
C LEU A 163 -7.02 -11.55 4.14
N ASP A 164 -7.83 -12.60 4.03
CA ASP A 164 -9.28 -12.45 4.06
C ASP A 164 -9.80 -12.19 5.48
N GLY A 165 -11.11 -11.94 5.64
CA GLY A 165 -11.72 -11.67 6.94
C GLY A 165 -11.69 -12.83 7.94
N ASN A 166 -11.27 -14.03 7.50
CA ASN A 166 -11.02 -15.18 8.36
C ASN A 166 -9.53 -15.36 8.68
N GLY A 167 -8.67 -14.43 8.25
CA GLY A 167 -7.22 -14.52 8.40
C GLY A 167 -6.57 -15.55 7.47
N VAL A 168 -7.26 -15.97 6.41
CA VAL A 168 -6.70 -16.88 5.41
C VAL A 168 -6.02 -16.07 4.33
N GLU A 169 -4.75 -16.38 4.07
CA GLU A 169 -3.99 -15.75 2.99
C GLU A 169 -4.57 -16.10 1.61
N GLN A 170 -4.72 -15.08 0.78
CA GLN A 170 -5.15 -15.15 -0.60
C GLN A 170 -4.08 -14.51 -1.48
N VAL A 171 -3.83 -15.12 -2.64
CA VAL A 171 -2.97 -14.54 -3.67
C VAL A 171 -3.81 -14.23 -4.90
N LEU A 172 -3.84 -12.96 -5.28
CA LEU A 172 -4.73 -12.44 -6.33
C LEU A 172 -3.92 -11.72 -7.41
N TRP A 173 -4.38 -11.83 -8.65
CA TRP A 173 -4.04 -10.89 -9.71
C TRP A 173 -4.99 -9.69 -9.63
N ALA A 174 -4.44 -8.49 -9.76
CA ALA A 174 -5.18 -7.24 -9.94
C ALA A 174 -4.65 -6.49 -11.17
N ASP A 175 -5.55 -6.01 -12.03
CA ASP A 175 -5.20 -5.18 -13.20
C ASP A 175 -5.57 -3.69 -12.96
N PRO A 176 -5.15 -2.77 -13.85
CA PRO A 176 -5.43 -1.33 -13.70
C PRO A 176 -6.91 -0.98 -13.78
N ALA A 177 -7.73 -1.86 -14.37
CA ALA A 177 -9.19 -1.71 -14.45
C ALA A 177 -9.89 -2.28 -13.21
N GLY A 178 -9.14 -2.80 -12.24
CA GLY A 178 -9.64 -3.35 -11.00
C GLY A 178 -10.09 -4.81 -11.12
N ALA A 179 -9.87 -5.49 -12.25
CA ALA A 179 -10.27 -6.89 -12.35
C ALA A 179 -9.43 -7.75 -11.39
N LEU A 180 -10.11 -8.67 -10.70
CA LEU A 180 -9.50 -9.61 -9.77
C LEU A 180 -9.57 -11.03 -10.30
N ALA A 181 -8.51 -11.80 -10.08
CA ALA A 181 -8.49 -13.23 -10.36
C ALA A 181 -7.62 -13.95 -9.32
N VAL A 182 -7.92 -15.22 -9.07
CA VAL A 182 -7.02 -16.06 -8.24
C VAL A 182 -5.69 -16.21 -8.97
N ALA A 183 -4.60 -15.94 -8.27
CA ALA A 183 -3.26 -16.20 -8.75
C ALA A 183 -2.74 -17.53 -8.19
N GLN A 184 -1.84 -18.17 -8.92
CA GLN A 184 -1.09 -19.29 -8.38
C GLN A 184 0.09 -18.77 -7.56
N ASP A 185 0.39 -19.49 -6.49
CA ASP A 185 1.64 -19.33 -5.76
C ASP A 185 2.80 -19.67 -6.70
N ALA A 186 3.65 -18.68 -6.94
CA ALA A 186 4.88 -18.86 -7.69
C ALA A 186 5.96 -18.01 -7.03
N ALA A 187 7.19 -18.50 -7.03
CA ALA A 187 8.32 -17.74 -6.50
C ALA A 187 8.41 -16.38 -7.22
N ALA A 188 8.53 -15.31 -6.45
CA ALA A 188 8.90 -13.99 -6.94
C ALA A 188 10.23 -13.59 -6.31
N ALA A 189 11.01 -12.81 -7.04
CA ALA A 189 12.16 -12.14 -6.45
C ALA A 189 11.66 -11.06 -5.49
N GLU A 190 12.29 -10.97 -4.32
CA GLU A 190 12.04 -9.88 -3.39
C GLU A 190 12.34 -8.54 -4.07
N PRO A 191 11.41 -7.56 -4.01
CA PRO A 191 11.64 -6.26 -4.59
C PRO A 191 12.74 -5.51 -3.83
N ARG A 192 13.50 -4.69 -4.56
CA ARG A 192 14.52 -3.83 -3.95
C ARG A 192 13.89 -2.51 -3.53
N SER A 193 13.95 -2.18 -2.24
CA SER A 193 13.55 -0.84 -1.77
C SER A 193 14.45 0.24 -2.37
N LEU A 194 13.89 1.43 -2.59
CA LEU A 194 14.58 2.60 -3.12
C LEU A 194 13.98 3.88 -2.55
N ASP A 195 14.74 4.97 -2.62
CA ASP A 195 14.28 6.29 -2.18
C ASP A 195 13.15 6.80 -3.09
N CYS A 196 12.03 7.20 -2.48
CA CYS A 196 10.92 7.75 -3.22
C CYS A 196 11.26 9.14 -3.78
N PRO A 197 11.11 9.37 -5.10
CA PRO A 197 11.09 10.73 -5.61
C PRO A 197 9.82 11.44 -5.14
N THR A 198 9.74 12.75 -5.36
CA THR A 198 8.48 13.46 -5.19
C THR A 198 7.45 12.94 -6.20
N LEU A 199 6.40 12.29 -5.71
CA LEU A 199 5.30 11.75 -6.51
C LEU A 199 4.05 12.55 -6.22
N LYS A 200 3.50 13.25 -7.22
CA LYS A 200 2.32 14.12 -7.05
C LYS A 200 1.12 13.37 -6.45
N ALA A 201 0.95 12.10 -6.79
CA ALA A 201 -0.13 11.25 -6.30
C ALA A 201 -0.10 11.04 -4.77
N PHE A 202 1.08 11.19 -4.16
CA PHE A 202 1.33 10.92 -2.75
C PHE A 202 2.02 12.11 -2.08
N ALA A 203 1.77 13.33 -2.57
CA ALA A 203 2.48 14.53 -2.12
C ALA A 203 2.30 14.81 -0.61
N ASP A 204 1.21 14.33 -0.04
CA ASP A 204 0.82 14.53 1.36
C ASP A 204 1.01 13.27 2.22
N SER A 205 1.69 12.23 1.70
CA SER A 205 1.86 10.95 2.39
C SER A 205 3.23 10.83 3.07
N ASP A 206 3.24 10.64 4.39
CA ASP A 206 4.44 10.39 5.19
C ASP A 206 4.87 8.91 5.17
N TYR A 207 4.02 8.01 4.64
CA TYR A 207 4.20 6.56 4.68
C TYR A 207 4.44 5.95 3.30
N LEU A 208 4.83 6.77 2.33
CA LEU A 208 5.11 6.31 0.98
C LEU A 208 6.32 5.37 0.95
N GLN A 209 6.14 4.20 0.34
CA GLN A 209 7.21 3.24 0.11
C GLN A 209 7.43 3.04 -1.39
N CYS A 210 8.70 2.94 -1.80
CA CYS A 210 9.06 2.73 -3.18
C CYS A 210 9.96 1.52 -3.37
N TYR A 211 9.69 0.78 -4.45
CA TYR A 211 10.29 -0.52 -4.71
C TYR A 211 10.59 -0.68 -6.20
N GLU A 212 11.72 -1.32 -6.52
CA GLU A 212 12.04 -1.82 -7.85
C GLU A 212 11.76 -3.31 -7.91
N TYR A 213 10.81 -3.68 -8.77
CA TYR A 213 10.47 -5.05 -9.14
C TYR A 213 11.18 -5.42 -10.43
N VAL A 214 11.47 -6.71 -10.60
CA VAL A 214 11.79 -7.29 -11.90
C VAL A 214 10.55 -8.06 -12.33
N ASP A 215 9.92 -7.65 -13.43
CA ASP A 215 8.71 -8.32 -13.92
C ASP A 215 9.04 -9.69 -14.55
N ALA A 216 8.00 -10.47 -14.86
CA ALA A 216 8.16 -11.79 -15.46
C ALA A 216 8.91 -11.78 -16.81
N GLY A 217 8.92 -10.64 -17.52
CA GLY A 217 9.68 -10.41 -18.75
C GLY A 217 11.13 -9.96 -18.52
N GLY A 218 11.53 -9.76 -17.27
CA GLY A 218 12.86 -9.27 -16.88
C GLY A 218 12.99 -7.74 -16.89
N ALA A 219 11.92 -7.00 -17.16
CA ALA A 219 11.95 -5.54 -17.14
C ALA A 219 11.88 -5.02 -15.70
N LYS A 220 12.63 -3.97 -15.42
CA LYS A 220 12.60 -3.29 -14.12
C LYS A 220 11.41 -2.35 -14.06
N ARG A 221 10.60 -2.47 -13.01
CA ARG A 221 9.39 -1.66 -12.76
C ARG A 221 9.54 -0.98 -11.41
N ARG A 222 9.36 0.34 -11.36
CA ARG A 222 9.42 1.10 -10.10
C ARG A 222 8.00 1.39 -9.66
N LEU A 223 7.63 0.86 -8.49
CA LEU A 223 6.31 1.04 -7.91
C LEU A 223 6.41 1.86 -6.64
N ALA A 224 5.40 2.69 -6.40
CA ALA A 224 5.19 3.38 -5.14
C ALA A 224 3.78 3.13 -4.64
N TYR A 225 3.66 2.90 -3.34
CA TYR A 225 2.39 2.72 -2.66
C TYR A 225 2.57 3.02 -1.18
N GLU A 226 1.46 3.30 -0.54
CA GLU A 226 1.42 3.60 0.89
C GLU A 226 1.62 2.33 1.74
N GLY A 227 2.36 2.50 2.83
CA GLY A 227 2.53 1.47 3.86
C GLY A 227 1.27 1.29 4.72
N VAL A 228 1.41 0.51 5.79
CA VAL A 228 0.31 0.24 6.73
C VAL A 228 -0.05 1.51 7.51
N CYS A 229 -1.35 1.84 7.58
CA CYS A 229 -1.95 3.01 8.29
C CYS A 229 -1.72 4.40 7.66
N THR A 230 -2.38 4.71 6.55
CA THR A 230 -2.37 6.07 5.94
C THR A 230 -3.63 6.88 6.18
#